data_AF-A0A955YJI0-F1
#
_entry.id   AF-A0A955YJI0-F1
#
_cell.length_a   1.000
_cell.length_b   1.000
_cell.length_c   1.000
_cell.angle_alpha   90.00
_cell.angle_beta   90.00
_cell.angle_gamma   90.00
#
_symmetry.space_group_name_H-M   'P 1'
#
loop_
_entity.id
_entity.type
_entity.pdbx_description
1 polymer ?
#
loop_
_entity_poly.entity_id
_entity_poly.type
_entity_poly.pdbx_seq_one_letter_code
_entity_poly.pdbx_strand_id
1 'polypeptide(L)'
;LFPQPPSAAARENLEVTLTHGAFVEELSHWSSLPYGLARTALRDRREGRRSYVMVPGGATPLGALGYVSAAFELAEQVARGELPAPRRVVLAVGSTCTTAGLLLGFTLAARLGVGFHTPPLVHAVRVTPWPVTSHARIVQLALRTADLLTTHGALGHGGAGAAPTRTQLEALLRVDGRYLGLGYGRVTAGGLDAIARFTLAGGPPLDTGYSGKSGAGFLDLAREATEGPLLFWATKSSAPLPPAFAPGPSGHGRGREVLRSLPRMRAFLA
;
A
#
# COMPACT_ATOMS: atom_id res chain seq x y z
N LEU A 1 1.59 17.94 2.99
CA LEU A 1 1.02 17.14 4.09
C LEU A 1 -0.33 17.72 4.49
N PHE A 2 -1.24 16.89 4.98
CA PHE A 2 -2.54 17.30 5.50
C PHE A 2 -2.75 16.67 6.88
N PRO A 3 -3.54 17.28 7.77
CA PRO A 3 -3.87 16.68 9.06
C PRO A 3 -4.60 15.34 8.87
N GLN A 4 -4.23 14.35 9.67
CA GLN A 4 -4.94 13.06 9.77
C GLN A 4 -5.26 12.79 11.23
N PRO A 5 -6.11 11.80 11.57
CA PRO A 5 -6.36 11.43 12.96
C PRO A 5 -5.04 11.11 13.70
N PRO A 6 -4.86 11.57 14.95
CA PRO A 6 -3.62 11.36 15.69
C PRO A 6 -3.41 9.88 15.97
N SER A 7 -2.19 9.41 15.73
CA SER A 7 -1.71 8.09 16.11
C SER A 7 -0.19 8.15 16.29
N ALA A 8 0.38 7.22 17.07
CA ALA A 8 1.83 7.13 17.26
C ALA A 8 2.56 7.02 15.90
N ALA A 9 2.10 6.12 15.03
CA ALA A 9 2.68 5.95 13.70
C ALA A 9 2.61 7.23 12.85
N ALA A 10 1.48 7.95 12.88
CA ALA A 10 1.34 9.21 12.16
C ALA A 10 2.30 10.30 12.67
N ARG A 11 2.46 10.39 13.99
CA ARG A 11 3.38 11.30 14.66
C ARG A 11 4.83 10.99 14.32
N GLU A 12 5.25 9.74 14.51
CA GLU A 12 6.62 9.29 14.22
C GLU A 12 6.99 9.55 12.75
N ASN A 13 6.11 9.17 11.80
CA ASN A 13 6.34 9.41 10.38
C ASN A 13 6.45 10.91 10.05
N LEU A 14 5.62 11.75 10.67
CA LEU A 14 5.69 13.20 10.48
C LEU A 14 7.00 13.78 11.02
N GLU A 15 7.37 13.44 12.26
CA GLU A 15 8.59 13.95 12.89
C GLU A 15 9.84 13.54 12.09
N VAL A 16 9.89 12.30 11.62
CA VAL A 16 10.98 11.81 10.75
C VAL A 16 10.98 12.49 9.39
N THR A 17 9.81 12.68 8.76
CA THR A 17 9.71 13.40 7.48
C THR A 17 10.25 14.82 7.60
N LEU A 18 9.96 15.50 8.69
CA LEU A 18 10.41 16.87 8.95
C LEU A 18 11.92 16.99 9.18
N THR A 19 12.57 15.90 9.60
CA THR A 19 14.01 15.84 9.86
C THR A 19 14.83 16.03 8.58
N HIS A 20 14.37 15.45 7.46
CA HIS A 20 15.15 15.28 6.23
C HIS A 20 15.21 16.53 5.32
N GLY A 21 14.99 17.73 5.87
CA GLY A 21 15.12 18.98 5.11
C GLY A 21 14.09 19.17 3.99
N ALA A 22 13.07 18.31 3.91
CA ALA A 22 12.03 18.40 2.89
C ALA A 22 11.28 19.74 2.97
N PHE A 23 10.99 20.34 1.81
CA PHE A 23 10.00 21.41 1.76
C PHE A 23 8.62 20.82 2.02
N VAL A 24 7.93 21.31 3.05
CA VAL A 24 6.60 20.84 3.41
C VAL A 24 5.56 21.88 3.07
N GLU A 25 4.64 21.50 2.18
CA GLU A 25 3.43 22.27 1.90
C GLU A 25 2.28 21.76 2.77
N GLU A 26 1.70 22.63 3.61
CA GLU A 26 0.53 22.28 4.41
C GLU A 26 -0.77 22.45 3.61
N LEU A 27 -1.51 21.36 3.50
CA LEU A 27 -2.85 21.32 2.93
C LEU A 27 -3.87 21.26 4.06
N SER A 28 -5.04 21.86 3.86
CA SER A 28 -6.13 21.81 4.84
C SER A 28 -6.81 20.45 4.91
N HIS A 29 -6.86 19.72 3.78
CA HIS A 29 -7.55 18.45 3.66
C HIS A 29 -6.93 17.58 2.56
N TRP A 30 -7.14 16.26 2.63
CA TRP A 30 -6.61 15.32 1.64
C TRP A 30 -7.14 15.60 0.22
N SER A 31 -8.37 16.13 0.11
CA SER A 31 -8.95 16.48 -1.20
C SER A 31 -8.21 17.63 -1.90
N SER A 32 -7.41 18.41 -1.17
CA SER A 32 -6.57 19.47 -1.73
C SER A 32 -5.24 18.95 -2.32
N LEU A 33 -4.97 17.64 -2.24
CA LEU A 33 -3.75 17.04 -2.80
C LEU A 33 -3.51 17.38 -4.28
N PRO A 34 -4.51 17.28 -5.20
CA PRO A 34 -4.28 17.61 -6.61
C PRO A 34 -3.83 19.07 -6.80
N TYR A 35 -4.41 19.99 -6.03
CA TYR A 35 -4.02 21.40 -6.05
C TYR A 35 -2.59 21.59 -5.54
N GLY A 36 -2.24 20.99 -4.40
CA GLY A 36 -0.89 21.08 -3.83
C GLY A 36 0.18 20.52 -4.77
N LEU A 37 -0.10 19.37 -5.40
CA LEU A 37 0.79 18.77 -6.40
C LEU A 37 0.97 19.69 -7.61
N ALA A 38 -0.11 20.24 -8.16
CA ALA A 38 -0.05 21.16 -9.29
C ALA A 38 0.71 22.45 -8.95
N ARG A 39 0.46 23.03 -7.76
CA ARG A 39 1.13 24.23 -7.28
C ARG A 39 2.63 24.03 -7.10
N THR A 40 3.03 22.92 -6.46
CA THR A 40 4.45 22.55 -6.31
C THR A 40 5.12 22.34 -7.67
N ALA A 41 4.47 21.60 -8.59
CA ALA A 41 5.01 21.36 -9.92
C ALA A 41 5.18 22.64 -10.75
N LEU A 42 4.22 23.58 -10.68
CA LEU A 42 4.32 24.89 -11.34
C LEU A 42 5.45 25.72 -10.75
N ARG A 43 5.62 25.71 -9.43
CA ARG A 43 6.72 26.40 -8.75
C ARG A 43 8.08 25.85 -9.23
N ASP A 44 8.26 24.53 -9.21
CA ASP A 44 9.50 23.89 -9.67
C ASP A 44 9.82 24.25 -11.12
N ARG A 45 8.82 24.24 -12.01
CA ARG A 45 8.98 24.65 -13.41
C ARG A 45 9.45 26.11 -13.54
N ARG A 46 8.88 27.03 -12.76
CA ARG A 46 9.28 28.46 -12.78
C ARG A 46 10.72 28.67 -12.32
N GLU A 47 11.20 27.81 -11.42
CA GLU A 47 12.57 27.85 -10.91
C GLU A 47 13.54 26.98 -11.74
N GLY A 48 13.12 26.52 -12.93
CA GLY A 48 13.96 25.71 -13.82
C GLY A 48 14.28 24.31 -13.29
N ARG A 49 13.60 23.86 -12.23
CA ARG A 49 13.81 22.53 -11.65
C ARG A 49 13.04 21.47 -12.43
N ARG A 50 13.69 20.31 -12.63
CA ARG A 50 13.04 19.10 -13.15
C ARG A 50 12.50 18.30 -11.96
N SER A 51 11.18 18.30 -11.79
CA SER A 51 10.53 17.55 -10.72
C SER A 51 9.82 16.31 -11.24
N TYR A 52 9.85 15.25 -10.43
CA TYR A 52 9.07 14.04 -10.63
C TYR A 52 7.93 14.03 -9.61
N VAL A 53 6.69 13.91 -10.10
CA VAL A 53 5.51 13.89 -9.23
C VAL A 53 5.21 12.45 -8.82
N MET A 54 5.56 12.10 -7.59
CA MET A 54 5.14 10.84 -6.98
C MET A 54 3.71 10.99 -6.44
N VAL A 55 2.79 10.23 -7.02
CA VAL A 55 1.38 10.21 -6.56
C VAL A 55 1.25 9.49 -5.21
N PRO A 56 0.20 9.77 -4.42
CA PRO A 56 -0.02 9.13 -3.14
C PRO A 56 0.07 7.60 -3.20
N GLY A 57 0.92 7.05 -2.33
CA GLY A 57 1.17 5.61 -2.22
C GLY A 57 1.69 4.96 -3.50
N GLY A 58 2.37 5.71 -4.38
CA GLY A 58 3.08 5.20 -5.54
C GLY A 58 2.20 4.50 -6.57
N ALA A 59 0.90 4.82 -6.63
CA ALA A 59 -0.10 4.16 -7.48
C ALA A 59 0.06 4.48 -8.97
N THR A 60 1.17 4.02 -9.54
CA THR A 60 1.54 4.11 -10.95
C THR A 60 1.92 2.72 -11.47
N PRO A 61 1.89 2.49 -12.79
CA PRO A 61 2.35 1.23 -13.35
C PRO A 61 3.77 0.86 -12.91
N LEU A 62 4.69 1.83 -12.88
CA LEU A 62 6.06 1.64 -12.42
C LEU A 62 6.12 1.25 -10.93
N GLY A 63 5.33 1.91 -10.08
CA GLY A 63 5.28 1.57 -8.65
C GLY A 63 4.71 0.18 -8.37
N ALA A 64 3.78 -0.29 -9.21
CA ALA A 64 3.17 -1.61 -9.07
C ALA A 64 4.15 -2.75 -9.40
N LEU A 65 5.22 -2.50 -10.17
CA LEU A 65 6.20 -3.53 -10.53
C LEU A 65 6.89 -4.15 -9.32
N GLY A 66 7.16 -3.38 -8.27
CA GLY A 66 7.73 -3.92 -7.03
C GLY A 66 6.83 -5.00 -6.41
N TYR A 67 5.51 -4.83 -6.51
CA TYR A 67 4.55 -5.81 -5.99
C TYR A 67 4.24 -6.93 -6.97
N VAL A 68 4.45 -6.73 -8.27
CA VAL A 68 4.53 -7.84 -9.23
C VAL A 68 5.71 -8.74 -8.84
N SER A 69 6.89 -8.16 -8.59
CA SER A 69 8.06 -8.91 -8.13
C SER A 69 7.80 -9.63 -6.81
N ALA A 70 7.17 -8.97 -5.84
CA ALA A 70 6.84 -9.59 -4.56
C ALA A 70 5.86 -10.78 -4.70
N ALA A 71 4.94 -10.73 -5.66
CA ALA A 71 4.07 -11.87 -5.96
C ALA A 71 4.85 -13.06 -6.54
N PHE A 72 5.87 -12.81 -7.38
CA PHE A 72 6.78 -13.86 -7.85
C PHE A 72 7.66 -14.40 -6.74
N GLU A 73 8.14 -13.55 -5.83
CA GLU A 73 8.89 -13.98 -4.65
C GLU A 73 8.08 -15.00 -3.83
N LEU A 74 6.81 -14.71 -3.54
CA LEU A 74 5.92 -15.66 -2.86
C LEU A 74 5.70 -16.93 -3.69
N ALA A 75 5.51 -16.80 -5.01
CA ALA A 75 5.32 -17.94 -5.89
C ALA A 75 6.55 -18.88 -5.90
N GLU A 76 7.75 -18.32 -5.89
CA GLU A 76 8.99 -19.08 -5.81
C GLU A 76 9.15 -19.79 -4.47
N GLN A 77 8.83 -19.13 -3.35
CA GLN A 77 8.83 -19.75 -2.02
C GLN A 77 7.87 -20.95 -1.98
N VAL A 78 6.69 -20.83 -2.59
CA VAL A 78 5.74 -21.94 -2.73
C VAL A 78 6.30 -23.05 -3.63
N ALA A 79 6.93 -22.71 -4.76
CA ALA A 79 7.55 -23.68 -5.65
C ALA A 79 8.71 -24.45 -4.98
N ARG A 80 9.43 -23.80 -4.06
CA ARG A 80 10.46 -24.42 -3.21
C ARG A 80 9.90 -25.25 -2.06
N GLY A 81 8.58 -25.24 -1.85
CA GLY A 81 7.91 -25.98 -0.77
C GLY A 81 8.07 -25.34 0.61
N GLU A 82 8.45 -24.06 0.69
CA GLU A 82 8.61 -23.35 1.98
C GLU A 82 7.26 -23.11 2.67
N LEU A 83 6.18 -23.01 1.88
CA LEU A 83 4.81 -22.89 2.36
C LEU A 83 3.82 -23.45 1.32
N PRO A 84 2.60 -23.87 1.73
CA PRO A 84 1.58 -24.26 0.77
C PRO A 84 1.08 -23.06 -0.06
N ALA A 85 0.62 -23.33 -1.29
CA ALA A 85 0.01 -22.33 -2.14
C ALA A 85 -1.25 -21.72 -1.47
N PRO A 86 -1.29 -20.40 -1.18
CA PRO A 86 -2.46 -19.79 -0.57
C PRO A 86 -3.62 -19.74 -1.54
N ARG A 87 -4.83 -20.03 -1.06
CA ARG A 87 -6.05 -19.90 -1.86
C ARG A 87 -6.50 -18.44 -1.96
N ARG A 88 -6.21 -17.66 -0.92
CA ARG A 88 -6.58 -16.25 -0.81
C ARG A 88 -5.51 -15.48 -0.03
N VAL A 89 -5.19 -14.31 -0.54
CA VAL A 89 -4.27 -13.35 0.08
C VAL A 89 -5.06 -12.14 0.55
N VAL A 90 -5.01 -11.85 1.85
CA VAL A 90 -5.74 -10.74 2.49
C VAL A 90 -4.78 -9.60 2.79
N LEU A 91 -5.14 -8.38 2.37
CA LEU A 91 -4.31 -7.20 2.57
C LEU A 91 -5.15 -5.93 2.71
N ALA A 92 -4.55 -4.88 3.28
CA ALA A 92 -5.13 -3.54 3.25
C ALA A 92 -5.03 -2.92 1.84
N VAL A 93 -6.05 -2.18 1.41
CA VAL A 93 -6.03 -1.35 0.20
C VAL A 93 -6.29 0.12 0.53
N GLY A 94 -5.29 0.95 0.22
CA GLY A 94 -5.33 2.41 0.35
C GLY A 94 -5.20 3.13 -0.99
N SER A 95 -3.99 3.18 -1.55
CA SER A 95 -3.69 3.84 -2.84
C SER A 95 -3.86 2.93 -4.06
N THR A 96 -4.13 1.63 -3.86
CA THR A 96 -4.27 0.55 -4.87
C THR A 96 -2.98 -0.06 -5.43
N CYS A 97 -1.81 0.55 -5.21
CA CYS A 97 -0.55 0.10 -5.84
C CYS A 97 -0.19 -1.36 -5.49
N THR A 98 -0.13 -1.67 -4.19
CA THR A 98 0.15 -3.03 -3.69
C THR A 98 -0.82 -4.06 -4.23
N THR A 99 -2.12 -3.76 -4.11
CA THR A 99 -3.19 -4.66 -4.55
C THR A 99 -3.13 -4.92 -6.06
N ALA A 100 -2.90 -3.89 -6.88
CA ALA A 100 -2.83 -4.03 -8.33
C ALA A 100 -1.61 -4.84 -8.78
N GLY A 101 -0.43 -4.59 -8.18
CA GLY A 101 0.78 -5.33 -8.51
C GLY A 101 0.71 -6.80 -8.09
N LEU A 102 0.21 -7.10 -6.88
CA LEU A 102 -0.01 -8.48 -6.44
C LEU A 102 -1.04 -9.22 -7.30
N LEU A 103 -2.15 -8.56 -7.64
CA LEU A 103 -3.18 -9.13 -8.50
C LEU A 103 -2.61 -9.53 -9.88
N LEU A 104 -1.83 -8.65 -10.49
CA LEU A 104 -1.15 -8.94 -11.75
C LEU A 104 -0.11 -10.05 -11.57
N GLY A 105 0.79 -9.92 -10.59
CA GLY A 105 1.90 -10.85 -10.39
C GLY A 105 1.45 -12.27 -10.07
N PHE A 106 0.44 -12.45 -9.20
CA PHE A 106 -0.13 -13.77 -8.94
C PHE A 106 -0.76 -14.40 -10.19
N THR A 107 -1.46 -13.60 -10.99
CA THR A 107 -2.04 -14.05 -12.25
C THR A 107 -0.96 -14.51 -13.23
N LEU A 108 0.13 -13.76 -13.36
CA LEU A 108 1.26 -14.09 -14.23
C LEU A 108 2.04 -15.32 -13.72
N ALA A 109 2.36 -15.37 -12.43
CA ALA A 109 3.06 -16.49 -11.82
C ALA A 109 2.32 -17.83 -12.05
N ALA A 110 1.00 -17.84 -11.85
CA ALA A 110 0.19 -19.03 -12.11
C ALA A 110 0.19 -19.43 -13.60
N ARG A 111 0.11 -18.47 -14.52
CA ARG A 111 0.18 -18.76 -15.97
C ARG A 111 1.51 -19.35 -16.39
N LEU A 112 2.60 -18.85 -15.81
CA LEU A 112 3.95 -19.33 -16.06
C LEU A 112 4.27 -20.62 -15.30
N GLY A 113 3.34 -21.15 -14.50
CA GLY A 113 3.53 -22.37 -13.73
C GLY A 113 4.49 -22.20 -12.54
N VAL A 114 4.70 -20.98 -12.05
CA VAL A 114 5.55 -20.69 -10.90
C VAL A 114 4.68 -20.73 -9.63
N GLY A 115 4.90 -21.74 -8.79
CA GLY A 115 4.30 -21.87 -7.44
C GLY A 115 2.79 -22.13 -7.39
N PHE A 116 2.03 -21.70 -8.39
CA PHE A 116 0.57 -21.70 -8.36
C PHE A 116 -0.02 -22.48 -9.54
N HIS A 117 -0.85 -23.47 -9.26
CA HIS A 117 -1.73 -24.06 -10.28
C HIS A 117 -2.91 -23.14 -10.61
N THR A 118 -3.45 -22.48 -9.58
CA THR A 118 -4.46 -21.44 -9.72
C THR A 118 -4.00 -20.20 -8.95
N PRO A 119 -4.14 -18.99 -9.53
CA PRO A 119 -3.72 -17.78 -8.85
C PRO A 119 -4.55 -17.57 -7.56
N PRO A 120 -3.92 -17.14 -6.44
CA PRO A 120 -4.63 -16.78 -5.24
C PRO A 120 -5.66 -15.66 -5.47
N LEU A 121 -6.82 -15.74 -4.80
CA LEU A 121 -7.77 -14.63 -4.76
C LEU A 121 -7.20 -13.47 -3.95
N VAL A 122 -7.16 -12.26 -4.50
CA VAL A 122 -6.73 -11.05 -3.78
C VAL A 122 -7.93 -10.43 -3.06
N HIS A 123 -7.93 -10.51 -1.72
CA HIS A 123 -8.98 -9.93 -0.87
C HIS A 123 -8.50 -8.64 -0.21
N ALA A 124 -8.88 -7.53 -0.83
CA ALA A 124 -8.43 -6.18 -0.49
C ALA A 124 -9.39 -5.50 0.50
N VAL A 125 -8.97 -5.36 1.76
CA VAL A 125 -9.73 -4.70 2.81
C VAL A 125 -9.52 -3.20 2.76
N ARG A 126 -10.61 -2.44 2.58
CA ARG A 126 -10.61 -0.99 2.39
C ARG A 126 -10.17 -0.24 3.65
N VAL A 127 -9.20 0.67 3.49
CA VAL A 127 -8.74 1.57 4.57
C VAL A 127 -8.85 3.04 4.22
N THR A 128 -8.99 3.37 2.94
CA THR A 128 -9.36 4.70 2.42
C THR A 128 -10.73 4.63 1.75
N PRO A 129 -11.52 5.72 1.72
CA PRO A 129 -12.88 5.66 1.20
C PRO A 129 -12.96 5.40 -0.32
N TRP A 130 -14.13 4.91 -0.76
CA TRP A 130 -14.49 4.95 -2.18
C TRP A 130 -14.58 6.42 -2.65
N PRO A 131 -14.18 6.75 -3.90
CA PRO A 131 -13.76 5.88 -5.00
C PRO A 131 -12.27 5.54 -5.06
N VAL A 132 -11.44 5.93 -4.08
CA VAL A 132 -9.98 5.72 -4.13
C VAL A 132 -9.64 4.23 -4.29
N THR A 133 -10.32 3.37 -3.54
CA THR A 133 -10.14 1.91 -3.55
C THR A 133 -11.19 1.20 -4.43
N SER A 134 -11.65 1.82 -5.51
CA SER A 134 -12.65 1.16 -6.35
C SER A 134 -12.05 -0.05 -7.08
N HIS A 135 -12.88 -1.07 -7.29
CA HIS A 135 -12.50 -2.29 -8.02
C HIS A 135 -11.92 -1.95 -9.41
N ALA A 136 -12.61 -1.08 -10.14
CA ALA A 136 -12.21 -0.64 -11.47
C ALA A 136 -10.82 0.02 -11.50
N ARG A 137 -10.48 0.83 -10.49
CA ARG A 137 -9.16 1.50 -10.41
C ARG A 137 -8.02 0.51 -10.17
N ILE A 138 -8.22 -0.46 -9.29
CA ILE A 138 -7.22 -1.51 -9.02
C ILE A 138 -6.95 -2.31 -10.29
N VAL A 139 -8.01 -2.77 -10.96
CA VAL A 139 -7.90 -3.54 -12.21
C VAL A 139 -7.28 -2.71 -13.32
N GLN A 140 -7.68 -1.44 -13.48
CA GLN A 140 -7.08 -0.56 -14.49
C GLN A 140 -5.60 -0.32 -14.23
N LEU A 141 -5.18 -0.17 -12.97
CA LEU A 141 -3.76 -0.03 -12.64
C LEU A 141 -2.98 -1.32 -12.96
N ALA A 142 -3.55 -2.50 -12.66
CA ALA A 142 -2.96 -3.78 -13.02
C ALA A 142 -2.81 -3.93 -14.55
N LEU A 143 -3.84 -3.59 -15.33
CA LEU A 143 -3.77 -3.62 -16.80
C LEU A 143 -2.70 -2.69 -17.35
N ARG A 144 -2.64 -1.43 -16.87
CA ARG A 144 -1.58 -0.50 -17.28
C ARG A 144 -0.18 -0.95 -16.89
N THR A 145 -0.06 -1.74 -15.83
CA THR A 145 1.20 -2.37 -15.42
C THR A 145 1.57 -3.51 -16.36
N ALA A 146 0.61 -4.31 -16.80
CA ALA A 146 0.80 -5.33 -17.82
C ALA A 146 1.18 -4.70 -19.18
N ASP A 147 0.56 -3.60 -19.56
CA ASP A 147 0.91 -2.84 -20.77
C ASP A 147 2.37 -2.38 -20.72
N LEU A 148 2.80 -1.83 -19.57
CA LEU A 148 4.19 -1.42 -19.36
C LEU A 148 5.16 -2.60 -19.53
N LEU A 149 4.87 -3.74 -18.91
CA LEU A 149 5.68 -4.95 -19.07
C LEU A 149 5.72 -5.44 -20.52
N THR A 150 4.60 -5.35 -21.24
CA THR A 150 4.49 -5.72 -22.65
C THR A 150 5.32 -4.79 -23.53
N THR A 151 5.25 -3.47 -23.31
CA THR A 151 6.05 -2.48 -24.03
C THR A 151 7.56 -2.72 -23.87
N HIS A 152 7.97 -3.24 -22.70
CA HIS A 152 9.36 -3.59 -22.43
C HIS A 152 9.73 -5.04 -22.77
N GLY A 153 8.86 -5.79 -23.45
CA GLY A 153 9.13 -7.16 -23.92
C GLY A 153 9.16 -8.22 -22.81
N ALA A 154 8.76 -7.88 -21.58
CA ALA A 154 8.69 -8.82 -20.47
C ALA A 154 7.45 -9.74 -20.55
N LEU A 155 6.45 -9.37 -21.34
CA LEU A 155 5.29 -10.20 -21.66
C LEU A 155 5.23 -10.48 -23.16
N GLY A 156 4.91 -11.72 -23.50
CA GLY A 156 4.72 -12.15 -24.88
C GLY A 156 3.37 -11.70 -25.44
N HIS A 157 3.17 -11.90 -26.74
CA HIS A 157 1.92 -11.53 -27.42
C HIS A 157 0.89 -12.69 -27.44
N GLY A 158 1.22 -13.84 -26.85
CA GLY A 158 0.35 -15.02 -26.82
C GLY A 158 0.75 -16.06 -25.77
N GLY A 159 -0.12 -17.04 -25.55
CA GLY A 159 0.10 -18.15 -24.63
C GLY A 159 0.19 -17.74 -23.15
N ALA A 160 0.95 -18.52 -22.37
CA ALA A 160 1.16 -18.29 -20.94
C ALA A 160 1.83 -16.94 -20.61
N GLY A 161 2.61 -16.40 -21.55
CA GLY A 161 3.30 -15.10 -21.40
C GLY A 161 2.47 -13.88 -21.76
N ALA A 162 1.22 -14.05 -22.21
CA ALA A 162 0.36 -12.92 -22.58
C ALA A 162 -0.13 -12.14 -21.36
N ALA A 163 -0.41 -10.84 -21.56
CA ALA A 163 -1.07 -10.02 -20.55
C ALA A 163 -2.45 -10.60 -20.15
N PRO A 164 -2.84 -10.54 -18.87
CA PRO A 164 -4.17 -10.98 -18.45
C PRO A 164 -5.25 -9.99 -18.90
N THR A 165 -6.43 -10.52 -19.20
CA THR A 165 -7.59 -9.71 -19.57
C THR A 165 -8.21 -9.07 -18.34
N ARG A 166 -9.00 -8.01 -18.56
CA ARG A 166 -9.80 -7.36 -17.52
C ARG A 166 -10.65 -8.37 -16.74
N THR A 167 -11.40 -9.23 -17.44
CA THR A 167 -12.29 -10.21 -16.82
C THR A 167 -11.55 -11.18 -15.90
N GLN A 168 -10.34 -11.60 -16.29
CA GLN A 168 -9.52 -12.49 -15.46
C GLN A 168 -9.06 -11.82 -14.17
N LEU A 169 -8.61 -10.56 -14.24
CA LEU A 169 -8.23 -9.79 -13.07
C LEU A 169 -9.43 -9.49 -12.17
N GLU A 170 -10.59 -9.17 -12.75
CA GLU A 170 -11.84 -8.91 -12.01
C GLU A 170 -12.35 -10.15 -11.28
N ALA A 171 -12.22 -11.34 -11.87
CA ALA A 171 -12.60 -12.60 -11.23
C ALA A 171 -11.76 -12.89 -9.96
N LEU A 172 -10.50 -12.44 -9.94
CA LEU A 172 -9.52 -12.70 -8.89
C LEU A 172 -9.43 -11.61 -7.81
N LEU A 173 -10.24 -10.55 -7.91
CA LEU A 173 -10.22 -9.44 -6.95
C LEU A 173 -11.52 -9.39 -6.14
N ARG A 174 -11.38 -9.23 -4.82
CA ARG A 174 -12.47 -8.85 -3.91
C ARG A 174 -12.07 -7.59 -3.17
N VAL A 175 -12.97 -6.61 -3.09
CA VAL A 175 -12.76 -5.38 -2.32
C VAL A 175 -13.78 -5.30 -1.21
N ASP A 176 -13.31 -5.35 0.03
CA ASP A 176 -14.15 -5.41 1.21
C ASP A 176 -14.22 -4.06 1.92
N GLY A 177 -15.43 -3.48 1.96
CA GLY A 177 -15.67 -2.20 2.59
C GLY A 177 -16.03 -2.26 4.07
N ARG A 178 -16.28 -3.45 4.63
CA ARG A 178 -16.92 -3.61 5.96
C ARG A 178 -16.06 -3.09 7.11
N TYR A 179 -14.74 -3.12 6.95
CA TYR A 179 -13.78 -2.82 8.02
C TYR A 179 -13.30 -1.36 8.06
N LEU A 180 -13.80 -0.50 7.16
CA LEU A 180 -13.34 0.89 7.06
C LEU A 180 -13.65 1.70 8.35
N GLY A 181 -14.77 1.41 9.01
CA GLY A 181 -15.27 2.17 10.15
C GLY A 181 -15.57 3.63 9.78
N LEU A 182 -15.18 4.57 10.66
CA LEU A 182 -15.38 6.01 10.46
C LEU A 182 -14.46 6.65 9.40
N GLY A 183 -13.72 5.84 8.62
CA GLY A 183 -12.87 6.32 7.53
C GLY A 183 -11.37 6.18 7.79
N TYR A 184 -10.60 6.84 6.92
CA TYR A 184 -9.13 6.75 6.91
C TYR A 184 -8.50 7.25 8.22
N GLY A 185 -7.51 6.50 8.73
CA GLY A 185 -6.81 6.80 9.98
C GLY A 185 -7.64 6.66 11.26
N ARG A 186 -8.95 6.40 11.16
CA ARG A 186 -9.83 6.19 12.32
C ARG A 186 -9.71 4.76 12.81
N VAL A 187 -9.42 4.63 14.10
CA VAL A 187 -9.34 3.35 14.83
C VAL A 187 -10.70 2.65 14.81
N THR A 188 -10.70 1.31 14.79
CA THR A 188 -11.91 0.48 14.89
C THR A 188 -11.74 -0.56 15.99
N ALA A 189 -12.84 -0.96 16.63
CA ALA A 189 -12.80 -2.01 17.66
C ALA A 189 -12.28 -3.35 17.11
N GLY A 190 -12.77 -3.76 15.93
CA GLY A 190 -12.26 -4.95 15.25
C GLY A 190 -10.77 -4.86 14.91
N GLY A 191 -10.28 -3.69 14.52
CA GLY A 191 -8.85 -3.49 14.27
C GLY A 191 -7.98 -3.61 15.53
N LEU A 192 -8.48 -3.15 16.69
CA LEU A 192 -7.79 -3.31 17.97
C LEU A 192 -7.78 -4.77 18.44
N ASP A 193 -8.90 -5.49 18.31
CA ASP A 193 -8.97 -6.94 18.57
C ASP A 193 -8.00 -7.70 17.67
N ALA A 194 -7.91 -7.34 16.39
CA ALA A 194 -6.96 -7.95 15.46
C ALA A 194 -5.51 -7.72 15.88
N ILE A 195 -5.13 -6.49 16.25
CA ILE A 195 -3.79 -6.17 16.76
C ILE A 195 -3.46 -7.04 17.98
N ALA A 196 -4.38 -7.15 18.94
CA ALA A 196 -4.18 -7.96 20.14
C ALA A 196 -3.98 -9.44 19.80
N ARG A 197 -4.82 -10.02 18.94
CA ARG A 197 -4.73 -11.44 18.54
C ARG A 197 -3.46 -11.76 17.75
N PHE A 198 -3.06 -10.90 16.82
CA PHE A 198 -1.80 -11.05 16.10
C PHE A 198 -0.60 -11.01 17.06
N THR A 199 -0.62 -10.09 18.03
CA THR A 199 0.43 -9.98 19.04
C THR A 199 0.51 -11.23 19.91
N LEU A 200 -0.63 -11.73 20.40
CA LEU A 200 -0.70 -12.95 21.21
C LEU A 200 -0.24 -14.21 20.44
N ALA A 201 -0.46 -14.23 19.12
CA ALA A 201 -0.03 -15.31 18.25
C ALA A 201 1.44 -15.20 17.79
N GLY A 202 2.18 -14.17 18.22
CA GLY A 202 3.55 -13.92 17.72
C GLY A 202 3.60 -13.50 16.24
N GLY A 203 2.49 -13.01 15.70
CA GLY A 203 2.38 -12.53 14.33
C GLY A 203 3.06 -11.16 14.10
N PRO A 204 3.08 -10.67 12.85
CA PRO A 204 3.69 -9.39 12.53
C PRO A 204 2.98 -8.23 13.24
N PRO A 205 3.71 -7.16 13.61
CA PRO A 205 3.13 -6.00 14.26
C PRO A 205 2.15 -5.30 13.31
N LEU A 206 0.97 -4.97 13.82
CA LEU A 206 -0.07 -4.25 13.07
C LEU A 206 -0.18 -2.79 13.54
N ASP A 207 -0.78 -1.93 12.72
CA ASP A 207 -1.11 -0.53 13.01
C ASP A 207 -2.62 -0.31 13.00
N THR A 208 -3.06 0.79 13.61
CA THR A 208 -4.48 1.11 13.76
C THR A 208 -5.13 1.72 12.51
N GLY A 209 -4.35 2.17 11.53
CA GLY A 209 -4.81 2.85 10.32
C GLY A 209 -5.07 1.91 9.14
N TYR A 210 -4.18 0.93 8.94
CA TYR A 210 -4.15 0.02 7.81
C TYR A 210 -4.27 -1.43 8.25
N SER A 211 -3.18 -1.98 8.79
CA SER A 211 -2.99 -3.42 8.90
C SER A 211 -3.86 -4.08 9.98
N GLY A 212 -4.26 -3.33 11.01
CA GLY A 212 -5.28 -3.78 11.97
C GLY A 212 -6.65 -3.96 11.34
N LYS A 213 -7.06 -3.07 10.42
CA LYS A 213 -8.37 -3.21 9.71
C LYS A 213 -8.38 -4.42 8.78
N SER A 214 -7.30 -4.63 8.01
CA SER A 214 -7.18 -5.84 7.20
C SER A 214 -7.00 -7.10 8.03
N GLY A 215 -6.34 -7.00 9.19
CA GLY A 215 -6.21 -8.09 10.15
C GLY A 215 -7.56 -8.54 10.71
N ALA A 216 -8.47 -7.60 10.99
CA ALA A 216 -9.84 -7.92 11.37
C ALA A 216 -10.56 -8.72 10.27
N GLY A 217 -10.45 -8.26 9.01
CA GLY A 217 -11.01 -8.99 7.87
C GLY A 217 -10.38 -10.36 7.65
N PHE A 218 -9.07 -10.50 7.88
CA PHE A 218 -8.39 -11.78 7.83
C PHE A 218 -8.91 -12.75 8.89
N LEU A 219 -9.10 -12.29 10.13
CA LEU A 219 -9.59 -13.11 11.22
C LEU A 219 -11.04 -13.56 11.02
N ASP A 220 -11.91 -12.70 10.51
CA ASP A 220 -13.28 -13.08 10.17
C ASP A 220 -13.31 -14.11 9.04
N LEU A 221 -12.54 -13.87 7.97
CA LEU A 221 -12.39 -14.83 6.89
C LEU A 221 -11.82 -16.17 7.37
N ALA A 222 -10.89 -16.17 8.31
CA ALA A 222 -10.31 -17.38 8.87
C ALA A 222 -11.31 -18.19 9.70
N ARG A 223 -12.31 -17.54 10.33
CA ARG A 223 -13.41 -18.23 11.02
C ARG A 223 -14.42 -18.83 10.04
N GLU A 224 -14.61 -18.18 8.89
CA GLU A 224 -15.55 -18.60 7.84
C GLU A 224 -14.93 -19.56 6.81
N ALA A 225 -13.60 -19.67 6.78
CA ALA A 225 -12.90 -20.33 5.69
C ALA A 225 -13.17 -21.83 5.64
N THR A 226 -13.68 -22.28 4.50
CA THR A 226 -13.89 -23.69 4.17
C THR A 226 -12.85 -24.23 3.18
N GLU A 227 -12.04 -23.37 2.55
CA GLU A 227 -11.07 -23.75 1.53
C GLU A 227 -9.70 -23.10 1.70
N GLY A 228 -8.67 -23.97 1.71
CA GLY A 228 -7.26 -23.65 1.51
C GLY A 228 -6.63 -22.72 2.55
N PRO A 229 -5.29 -22.60 2.55
CA PRO A 229 -4.63 -21.68 3.47
C PRO A 229 -4.90 -20.23 3.08
N LEU A 230 -5.29 -19.43 4.08
CA LEU A 230 -5.36 -17.98 4.01
C LEU A 230 -3.99 -17.39 4.32
N LEU A 231 -3.51 -16.48 3.49
CA LEU A 231 -2.29 -15.72 3.75
C LEU A 231 -2.62 -14.27 4.08
N PHE A 232 -2.11 -13.78 5.20
CA PHE A 232 -2.16 -12.36 5.55
C PHE A 232 -0.93 -11.64 5.04
N TRP A 233 -1.11 -10.66 4.16
CA TRP A 233 -0.02 -9.85 3.63
C TRP A 233 0.15 -8.58 4.47
N ALA A 234 1.10 -8.60 5.41
CA ALA A 234 1.40 -7.46 6.26
C ALA A 234 2.14 -6.37 5.48
N THR A 235 1.47 -5.24 5.21
CA THR A 235 2.04 -4.12 4.45
C THR A 235 2.77 -3.09 5.30
N LYS A 236 2.72 -3.21 6.64
CA LYS A 236 3.42 -2.32 7.55
C LYS A 236 4.89 -2.72 7.61
N SER A 237 5.79 -1.76 7.36
CA SER A 237 7.21 -1.99 7.59
C SER A 237 7.47 -2.29 9.07
N SER A 238 8.20 -3.36 9.33
CA SER A 238 8.73 -3.69 10.67
C SER A 238 10.07 -3.01 10.95
N ALA A 239 10.67 -2.35 9.96
CA ALA A 239 11.93 -1.64 10.15
C ALA A 239 11.72 -0.40 11.04
N PRO A 240 12.60 -0.18 12.04
CA PRO A 240 12.53 1.01 12.87
C PRO A 240 12.75 2.26 12.02
N LEU A 241 12.00 3.31 12.32
CA LEU A 241 12.26 4.62 11.74
C LEU A 241 13.57 5.19 12.30
N PRO A 242 14.31 6.00 11.52
CA PRO A 242 15.46 6.71 12.04
C PRO A 242 15.03 7.70 13.14
N PRO A 243 15.91 8.07 14.07
CA PRO A 243 15.57 9.01 15.14
C PRO A 243 15.11 10.35 14.58
N ALA A 244 13.95 10.82 15.00
CA ALA A 244 13.43 12.11 14.57
C ALA A 244 14.28 13.27 15.12
N PHE A 245 14.49 14.28 14.29
CA PHE A 245 15.26 15.49 14.57
C PHE A 245 16.73 15.23 14.97
N ALA A 246 17.24 14.02 14.72
CA ALA A 246 18.66 13.75 14.84
C ALA A 246 19.43 14.34 13.64
N PRO A 247 20.70 14.76 13.82
CA PRO A 247 21.55 15.11 12.69
C PRO A 247 21.66 13.92 11.75
N GLY A 248 21.38 14.12 10.46
CA GLY A 248 21.61 13.08 9.46
C GLY A 248 23.11 12.74 9.34
N PRO A 249 23.47 11.63 8.65
CA PRO A 249 24.87 11.24 8.43
C PRO A 249 25.72 12.33 7.74
N SER A 250 25.08 13.23 6.99
CA SER A 250 25.70 14.38 6.33
C SER A 250 25.81 15.62 7.24
N GLY A 251 25.38 15.56 8.50
CA GLY A 251 25.23 16.71 9.39
C GLY A 251 24.05 17.63 9.04
N HIS A 252 23.32 17.33 7.96
CA HIS A 252 22.16 18.11 7.52
C HIS A 252 20.88 17.47 8.09
N GLY A 253 20.22 18.18 8.99
CA GLY A 253 18.92 17.81 9.55
C GLY A 253 18.23 19.04 10.11
N ARG A 254 16.90 19.13 9.99
CA ARG A 254 16.13 20.18 10.68
C ARG A 254 15.80 19.71 12.08
N GLY A 255 15.86 20.61 13.05
CA GLY A 255 15.32 20.40 14.37
C GLY A 255 13.83 20.76 14.43
N ARG A 256 13.28 20.79 15.66
CA ARG A 256 11.86 21.09 15.90
C ARG A 256 11.44 22.51 15.51
N GLU A 257 12.38 23.42 15.25
CA GLU A 257 12.12 24.79 14.83
C GLU A 257 11.34 24.88 13.51
N VAL A 258 11.42 23.87 12.63
CA VAL A 258 10.61 23.78 11.39
C VAL A 258 9.11 23.82 11.65
N LEU A 259 8.66 23.42 12.85
CA LEU A 259 7.26 23.47 13.25
C LEU A 259 6.75 24.90 13.45
N ARG A 260 7.63 25.89 13.63
CA ARG A 260 7.23 27.30 13.70
C ARG A 260 6.64 27.79 12.38
N SER A 261 7.11 27.27 11.25
CA SER A 261 6.59 27.58 9.91
C SER A 261 5.44 26.66 9.45
N LEU A 262 5.03 25.69 10.28
CA LEU A 262 4.03 24.66 9.93
C LEU A 262 2.94 24.59 11.02
N PRO A 263 2.07 25.62 11.13
CA PRO A 263 1.11 25.73 12.23
C PRO A 263 0.12 24.55 12.30
N ARG A 264 -0.28 23.94 11.18
CA ARG A 264 -1.20 22.79 11.19
C ARG A 264 -0.51 21.51 11.65
N MET A 265 0.72 21.27 11.21
CA MET A 265 1.52 20.12 11.64
C MET A 265 1.94 20.28 13.11
N ARG A 266 2.24 21.50 13.55
CA ARG A 266 2.47 21.80 14.97
C ARG A 266 1.26 21.47 15.82
N ALA A 267 0.06 21.90 15.40
CA ALA A 267 -1.18 21.59 16.11
C ALA A 267 -1.49 20.09 16.13
N PHE A 268 -1.09 19.33 15.12
CA PHE A 268 -1.22 17.87 15.10
C PHE A 268 -0.26 17.14 16.07
N LEU A 269 0.89 17.75 16.39
CA LEU A 269 1.89 17.18 17.30
C LEU A 269 1.71 17.56 18.78
N ALA A 270 0.87 18.57 19.05
CA ALA A 270 0.50 19.05 20.38
C ALA A 270 -0.55 18.13 21.01
#